data_AF-A0AA88IL86-F1
#
_entry.id   AF-A0AA88IL86-F1
#
_cell.length_a   1.000
_cell.length_b   1.000
_cell.length_c   1.000
_cell.angle_alpha   90.00
_cell.angle_beta   90.00
_cell.angle_gamma   90.00
#
_symmetry.space_group_name_H-M   'P 1'
#
loop_
_entity.id
_entity.type
_entity.pdbx_description
1 polymer ?
#
loop_
_entity_poly.entity_id
_entity_poly.type
_entity_poly.pdbx_seq_one_letter_code
_entity_poly.pdbx_strand_id
1 'polypeptide(L)'
;MFEAMCTHLQYATNGGILRSAITVFPPRQKGRCDFRVWNSTMIGYACYKQPDGTLLGDPFNLELTQAAQKLGWAGKGTRQDILPLIVQAGDGEAHFFDIPEDLVLQVPLRHPKYEKFTDLGYKWFALPGVSCLKLDCGGLEFSAIPFSGWYSDSEIGSRDLGDKHRFNLAPVMAGIMGLNTETNESNWRDLAVSELVVAVAHSFREAKITIVDHQTACETFIEHFKSEHEERGGCPTDWVWVNPPGSFTTPVYHQEVLFYWIKPLYDYQDQPWKTYNFGKHFRGTLEKREIDYLKRFRHMARAALFAQRMFMKAYANRTKAMILYATETGKSLGFAKQLAHVFSKAFKPEVMCMKDYDVAKMEFQDLILVVASTFGSGDPPDNGEKFYKSLKKRFVEQGNTPNIASDKPARLAARIQAQEGERNMRGPLVKLPSQRFEDPAQIVKSSDWLINVRFSCFALGSTVYKDYCAFGKALDALLGSLGAERIHRLECGDEMSGQEKTFKKWANDTFQARLLAYICYVHMTF
;
A
#
# COMPACT_ATOMS: atom_id res chain seq x y z
N MET A 1 4.34 16.28 -13.01
CA MET A 1 3.89 15.10 -13.79
C MET A 1 4.43 13.82 -13.17
N PHE A 2 5.74 13.60 -13.12
CA PHE A 2 6.34 12.38 -12.55
C PHE A 2 5.83 12.02 -11.14
N GLU A 3 5.75 12.99 -10.22
CA GLU A 3 5.19 12.75 -8.88
C GLU A 3 3.75 12.22 -8.92
N ALA A 4 2.90 12.80 -9.77
CA ALA A 4 1.52 12.35 -9.93
C ALA A 4 1.45 10.93 -10.52
N MET A 5 2.37 10.58 -11.42
CA MET A 5 2.51 9.20 -11.93
C MET A 5 2.91 8.23 -10.81
N CYS A 6 3.86 8.61 -9.95
CA CYS A 6 4.26 7.78 -8.82
C CYS A 6 3.10 7.57 -7.83
N THR A 7 2.35 8.64 -7.53
CA THR A 7 1.13 8.55 -6.72
C THR A 7 0.10 7.63 -7.36
N HIS A 8 -0.09 7.72 -8.68
CA HIS A 8 -0.97 6.82 -9.41
C HIS A 8 -0.52 5.36 -9.27
N LEU A 9 0.75 5.05 -9.54
CA LEU A 9 1.30 3.69 -9.43
C LEU A 9 1.13 3.14 -8.00
N GLN A 10 1.44 3.93 -6.97
CA GLN A 10 1.28 3.53 -5.58
C GLN A 10 -0.19 3.25 -5.24
N TYR A 11 -1.08 4.16 -5.63
CA TYR A 11 -2.51 4.03 -5.40
C TYR A 11 -3.09 2.80 -6.13
N ALA A 12 -2.84 2.68 -7.42
CA ALA A 12 -3.42 1.63 -8.25
C ALA A 12 -2.87 0.25 -7.92
N THR A 13 -1.58 0.15 -7.54
CA THR A 13 -0.95 -1.13 -7.20
C THR A 13 -1.47 -1.72 -5.87
N ASN A 14 -1.65 -0.88 -4.84
CA ASN A 14 -2.32 -1.26 -3.57
C ASN A 14 -1.94 -2.65 -3.02
N GLY A 15 -0.63 -2.94 -2.97
CA GLY A 15 -0.11 -4.21 -2.44
C GLY A 15 -0.53 -5.47 -3.22
N GLY A 16 -0.98 -5.33 -4.47
CA GLY A 16 -1.44 -6.43 -5.33
C GLY A 16 -2.96 -6.51 -5.48
N ILE A 17 -3.73 -5.78 -4.66
CA ILE A 17 -5.19 -5.66 -4.79
C ILE A 17 -5.49 -4.45 -5.67
N LEU A 18 -5.37 -4.64 -6.98
CA LEU A 18 -5.33 -3.55 -7.95
C LEU A 18 -6.60 -2.69 -7.92
N ARG A 19 -6.42 -1.38 -8.10
CA ARG A 19 -7.50 -0.40 -8.17
C ARG A 19 -7.46 0.34 -9.50
N SER A 20 -8.61 0.43 -10.17
CA SER A 20 -8.74 1.28 -11.35
C SER A 20 -8.58 2.75 -10.97
N ALA A 21 -7.81 3.48 -11.76
CA ALA A 21 -7.52 4.89 -11.53
C ALA A 21 -7.23 5.61 -12.84
N ILE A 22 -7.42 6.93 -12.84
CA ILE A 22 -6.99 7.83 -13.92
C ILE A 22 -6.34 9.06 -13.29
N THR A 23 -5.28 9.56 -13.91
CA THR A 23 -4.67 10.85 -13.57
C THR A 23 -4.79 11.78 -14.77
N VAL A 24 -5.56 12.85 -14.61
CA VAL A 24 -5.83 13.81 -15.68
C VAL A 24 -4.90 15.02 -15.53
N PHE A 25 -4.00 15.24 -16.49
CA PHE A 25 -3.16 16.44 -16.55
C PHE A 25 -3.89 17.60 -17.23
N PRO A 26 -3.37 18.84 -17.20
CA PRO A 26 -4.05 19.99 -17.81
C PRO A 26 -4.45 19.77 -19.29
N PRO A 27 -5.60 20.31 -19.72
CA PRO A 27 -6.06 20.18 -21.10
C PRO A 27 -5.16 20.97 -22.06
N ARG A 28 -5.19 20.58 -23.33
CA ARG A 28 -4.55 21.28 -24.44
C ARG A 28 -4.99 22.74 -24.48
N GLN A 29 -4.03 23.63 -24.68
CA GLN A 29 -4.26 25.08 -24.79
C GLN A 29 -3.77 25.58 -26.14
N LYS A 30 -4.57 26.41 -26.81
CA LYS A 30 -4.20 26.99 -28.10
C LYS A 30 -2.91 27.82 -27.96
N GLY A 31 -1.94 27.57 -28.83
CA GLY A 31 -0.67 28.29 -28.85
C GLY A 31 0.36 27.84 -27.81
N ARG A 32 0.09 26.76 -27.06
CA ARG A 32 1.04 26.12 -26.15
C ARG A 32 1.29 24.67 -26.55
N CYS A 33 2.44 24.14 -26.16
CA CYS A 33 2.71 22.71 -26.25
C CYS A 33 1.88 21.94 -25.22
N ASP A 34 1.67 20.65 -25.52
CA ASP A 34 0.84 19.75 -24.72
C ASP A 34 1.56 19.20 -23.48
N PHE A 35 0.76 18.82 -22.48
CA PHE A 35 1.20 17.84 -21.49
C PHE A 35 1.18 16.45 -22.13
N ARG A 36 2.29 15.72 -22.09
CA ARG A 36 2.41 14.37 -22.68
C ARG A 36 3.16 13.43 -21.75
N VAL A 37 2.67 12.19 -21.64
CA VAL A 37 3.49 11.04 -21.25
C VAL A 37 3.88 10.35 -22.54
N TRP A 38 5.17 10.18 -22.80
CA TRP A 38 5.60 9.56 -24.05
C TRP A 38 5.34 8.06 -24.03
N ASN A 39 5.53 7.41 -22.89
CA ASN A 39 5.35 5.98 -22.76
C ASN A 39 3.94 5.54 -23.20
N SER A 40 3.87 4.44 -23.98
CA SER A 40 2.60 3.82 -24.35
C SER A 40 1.86 3.29 -23.12
N THR A 41 2.60 2.64 -22.24
CA THR A 41 2.17 2.20 -20.93
C THR A 41 3.08 2.79 -19.84
N MET A 42 2.55 3.00 -18.64
CA MET A 42 3.30 3.57 -17.52
C MET A 42 4.51 2.72 -17.12
N ILE A 43 4.36 1.39 -17.21
CA ILE A 43 5.42 0.42 -16.98
C ILE A 43 5.56 -0.40 -18.27
N GLY A 44 6.80 -0.61 -18.71
CA GLY A 44 7.11 -1.41 -19.89
C GLY A 44 8.59 -1.79 -19.90
N TYR A 45 8.90 -2.92 -20.52
CA TYR A 45 10.29 -3.35 -20.69
C TYR A 45 10.94 -2.69 -21.90
N ALA A 46 12.20 -2.30 -21.77
CA ALA A 46 13.00 -1.73 -22.84
C ALA A 46 13.33 -2.76 -23.92
N CYS A 47 13.82 -2.27 -25.06
CA CYS A 47 14.37 -3.11 -26.12
C CYS A 47 15.64 -2.54 -26.73
N TYR A 48 16.65 -3.41 -26.84
CA TYR A 48 17.98 -3.10 -27.29
C TYR A 48 18.29 -3.88 -28.57
N LYS A 49 18.62 -3.15 -29.64
CA LYS A 49 19.16 -3.76 -30.86
C LYS A 49 20.61 -4.17 -30.61
N GLN A 50 20.89 -5.46 -30.76
CA GLN A 50 22.22 -6.04 -30.58
C GLN A 50 23.09 -5.87 -31.85
N PRO A 51 24.43 -6.01 -31.74
CA PRO A 51 25.33 -5.90 -32.89
C PRO A 51 25.05 -6.90 -34.02
N ASP A 52 24.54 -8.09 -33.69
CA ASP A 52 24.16 -9.14 -34.65
C ASP A 52 22.78 -8.90 -35.31
N GLY A 53 22.11 -7.79 -34.97
CA GLY A 53 20.79 -7.44 -35.47
C GLY A 53 19.62 -8.03 -34.69
N THR A 54 19.88 -8.90 -33.70
CA THR A 54 18.83 -9.43 -32.82
C THR A 54 18.30 -8.34 -31.87
N LEU A 55 17.12 -8.57 -31.30
CA LEU A 55 16.49 -7.67 -30.34
C LEU A 55 16.50 -8.33 -28.96
N LEU A 56 16.98 -7.59 -27.95
CA LEU A 56 16.97 -7.99 -26.55
C LEU A 56 15.92 -7.19 -25.80
N GLY A 57 14.99 -7.86 -25.13
CA GLY A 57 13.90 -7.23 -24.39
C GLY A 57 12.58 -7.28 -25.16
N ASP A 58 11.79 -6.21 -25.09
CA ASP A 58 10.45 -6.17 -25.69
C ASP A 58 10.40 -5.34 -26.99
N PRO A 59 10.37 -5.97 -28.18
CA PRO A 59 10.39 -5.27 -29.47
C PRO A 59 9.33 -4.18 -29.64
N PHE A 60 8.19 -4.27 -28.96
CA PHE A 60 7.16 -3.22 -28.98
C PHE A 60 7.70 -1.85 -28.57
N ASN A 61 8.68 -1.84 -27.66
CA ASN A 61 9.22 -0.63 -27.07
C ASN A 61 10.53 -0.15 -27.72
N LEU A 62 10.93 -0.70 -28.87
CA LEU A 62 12.22 -0.36 -29.51
C LEU A 62 12.34 1.14 -29.81
N GLU A 63 11.34 1.74 -30.47
CA GLU A 63 11.40 3.17 -30.82
C GLU A 63 11.43 4.07 -29.58
N LEU A 64 10.61 3.75 -28.57
CA LEU A 64 10.57 4.49 -27.31
C LEU A 64 11.90 4.35 -26.54
N THR A 65 12.50 3.16 -26.55
CA THR A 65 13.82 2.92 -25.94
C THR A 65 14.89 3.78 -26.60
N GLN A 66 14.90 3.86 -27.94
CA GLN A 66 15.81 4.72 -28.69
C GLN A 66 15.55 6.21 -28.41
N ALA A 67 14.29 6.62 -28.25
CA ALA A 67 13.96 7.98 -27.84
C ALA A 67 14.49 8.30 -26.43
N ALA A 68 14.35 7.38 -25.47
CA ALA A 68 14.93 7.50 -24.14
C ALA A 68 16.46 7.63 -24.19
N GLN A 69 17.13 6.80 -25.01
CA GLN A 69 18.58 6.85 -25.22
C GLN A 69 19.04 8.18 -25.83
N LYS A 70 18.29 8.75 -26.77
CA LYS A 70 18.56 10.10 -27.31
C LYS A 70 18.45 11.20 -26.26
N LEU A 71 17.57 11.03 -25.25
CA LEU A 71 17.48 11.94 -24.10
C LEU A 71 18.61 11.72 -23.07
N GLY A 72 19.38 10.63 -23.19
CA GLY A 72 20.52 10.31 -22.34
C GLY A 72 20.29 9.16 -21.35
N TRP A 73 19.17 8.44 -21.44
CA TRP A 73 18.95 7.24 -20.63
C TRP A 73 19.79 6.07 -21.16
N ALA A 74 20.63 5.47 -20.32
CA ALA A 74 21.49 4.37 -20.74
C ALA A 74 20.81 3.00 -20.65
N GLY A 75 19.95 2.82 -19.64
CA GLY A 75 19.41 1.51 -19.27
C GLY A 75 20.46 0.56 -18.67
N LYS A 76 19.99 -0.56 -18.13
CA LYS A 76 20.79 -1.67 -17.60
C LYS A 76 21.20 -2.68 -18.69
N GLY A 77 20.58 -2.63 -19.87
CA GLY A 77 20.91 -3.51 -20.99
C GLY A 77 20.47 -4.96 -20.80
N THR A 78 19.37 -5.19 -20.05
CA THR A 78 18.83 -6.54 -19.78
C THR A 78 17.52 -6.78 -20.52
N ARG A 79 17.12 -8.04 -20.67
CA ARG A 79 15.85 -8.41 -21.34
C ARG A 79 14.58 -7.99 -20.58
N GLN A 80 14.69 -7.57 -19.33
CA GLN A 80 13.57 -7.16 -18.48
C GLN A 80 13.92 -5.86 -17.74
N ASP A 81 14.52 -4.95 -18.49
CA ASP A 81 14.88 -3.63 -18.00
C ASP A 81 13.67 -2.70 -18.07
N ILE A 82 13.28 -2.09 -16.95
CA ILE A 82 12.11 -1.22 -16.88
C ILE A 82 12.46 0.13 -17.51
N LEU A 83 11.64 0.57 -18.47
CA LEU A 83 11.79 1.89 -19.08
C LEU A 83 11.54 3.01 -18.06
N PRO A 84 12.23 4.15 -18.20
CA PRO A 84 11.92 5.33 -17.40
C PRO A 84 10.60 5.93 -17.87
N LEU A 85 9.93 6.66 -16.98
CA LEU A 85 8.82 7.53 -17.38
C LEU A 85 9.38 8.76 -18.07
N ILE A 86 8.96 9.00 -19.31
CA ILE A 86 9.31 10.19 -20.08
C ILE A 86 8.08 11.10 -20.12
N VAL A 87 8.20 12.26 -19.48
CA VAL A 87 7.12 13.23 -19.33
C VAL A 87 7.51 14.58 -19.91
N GLN A 88 6.55 15.24 -20.54
CA GLN A 88 6.69 16.57 -21.12
C GLN A 88 5.56 17.46 -20.56
N ALA A 89 5.93 18.52 -19.87
CA ALA A 89 4.99 19.44 -19.23
C ALA A 89 4.83 20.72 -20.05
N GLY A 90 3.83 20.73 -20.94
CA GLY A 90 3.52 21.89 -21.78
C GLY A 90 4.70 22.33 -22.64
N ASP A 91 5.05 23.62 -22.56
CA ASP A 91 6.18 24.23 -23.28
C ASP A 91 7.57 23.82 -22.77
N GLY A 92 7.63 22.94 -21.75
CA GLY A 92 8.87 22.40 -21.21
C GLY A 92 9.51 21.30 -22.08
N GLU A 93 10.75 20.97 -21.76
CA GLU A 93 11.46 19.84 -22.35
C GLU A 93 10.89 18.49 -21.88
N ALA A 94 11.11 17.45 -22.67
CA ALA A 94 10.84 16.09 -22.24
C ALA A 94 11.95 15.64 -21.28
N HIS A 95 11.55 15.10 -20.12
CA HIS A 95 12.45 14.60 -19.11
C HIS A 95 12.13 13.13 -18.82
N PHE A 96 13.16 12.31 -18.69
CA PHE A 96 13.03 10.92 -18.25
C PHE A 96 13.31 10.80 -16.75
N PHE A 97 12.61 9.89 -16.09
CA PHE A 97 12.76 9.58 -14.67
C PHE A 97 12.63 8.07 -14.48
N ASP A 98 13.63 7.43 -13.87
CA ASP A 98 13.51 6.03 -13.49
C ASP A 98 12.39 5.88 -12.44
N ILE A 99 11.56 4.85 -12.61
CA ILE A 99 10.50 4.55 -11.65
C ILE A 99 11.14 3.92 -10.41
N PRO A 100 10.85 4.40 -9.18
CA PRO A 100 11.32 3.76 -7.96
C PRO A 100 10.96 2.27 -7.94
N GLU A 101 11.93 1.40 -7.65
CA GLU A 101 11.75 -0.05 -7.75
C GLU A 101 10.65 -0.58 -6.82
N ASP A 102 10.40 0.09 -5.69
CA ASP A 102 9.34 -0.22 -4.74
C ASP A 102 7.92 0.08 -5.25
N LEU A 103 7.79 0.87 -6.32
CA LEU A 103 6.51 1.14 -6.99
C LEU A 103 6.21 0.17 -8.14
N VAL A 104 7.16 -0.68 -8.52
CA VAL A 104 7.02 -1.63 -9.64
C VAL A 104 6.85 -3.04 -9.07
N LEU A 105 5.61 -3.38 -8.71
CA LEU A 105 5.26 -4.75 -8.31
C LEU A 105 5.37 -5.69 -9.51
N GLN A 106 6.24 -6.71 -9.40
CA GLN A 106 6.43 -7.72 -10.45
C GLN A 106 6.09 -9.12 -9.94
N VAL A 107 5.47 -9.91 -10.81
CA VAL A 107 5.08 -11.30 -10.60
C VAL A 107 6.08 -12.21 -11.30
N PRO A 108 6.88 -13.01 -10.58
CA PRO A 108 7.67 -14.08 -11.21
C PRO A 108 6.75 -15.10 -11.87
N LEU A 109 7.01 -15.40 -13.14
CA LEU A 109 6.18 -16.33 -13.90
C LEU A 109 6.64 -17.77 -13.66
N ARG A 110 5.66 -18.63 -13.36
CA ARG A 110 5.80 -20.04 -13.02
C ARG A 110 4.75 -20.85 -13.75
N HIS A 111 5.06 -22.11 -14.05
CA HIS A 111 4.09 -23.05 -14.61
C HIS A 111 3.74 -24.13 -13.58
N PRO A 112 2.45 -24.47 -13.37
CA PRO A 112 2.05 -25.49 -12.39
C PRO A 112 2.55 -26.91 -12.72
N LYS A 113 2.79 -27.17 -14.01
CA LYS A 113 3.23 -28.47 -14.54
C LYS A 113 4.68 -28.51 -15.04
N TYR A 114 5.20 -27.40 -15.57
CA TYR A 114 6.44 -27.38 -16.35
C TYR A 114 7.49 -26.55 -15.63
N GLU A 115 8.24 -27.17 -14.70
CA GLU A 115 9.25 -26.47 -13.89
C GLU A 115 10.31 -25.75 -14.76
N LYS A 116 10.68 -26.36 -15.89
CA LYS A 116 11.59 -25.75 -16.89
C LYS A 116 11.14 -24.36 -17.39
N PHE A 117 9.85 -24.06 -17.37
CA PHE A 117 9.36 -22.72 -17.71
C PHE A 117 9.72 -21.70 -16.62
N THR A 118 9.61 -22.09 -15.35
CA THR A 118 10.01 -21.27 -14.20
C THR A 118 11.49 -20.92 -14.26
N ASP A 119 12.34 -21.86 -14.69
CA ASP A 119 13.78 -21.66 -14.84
C ASP A 119 14.14 -20.60 -15.90
N LEU A 120 13.22 -20.29 -16.81
CA LEU A 120 13.43 -19.19 -17.76
C LEU A 120 13.53 -17.85 -17.05
N GLY A 121 12.99 -17.70 -15.83
CA GLY A 121 13.18 -16.53 -14.98
C GLY A 121 12.45 -15.26 -15.44
N TYR A 122 11.38 -15.39 -16.23
CA TYR A 122 10.54 -14.26 -16.62
C TYR A 122 9.71 -13.73 -15.46
N LYS A 123 9.40 -12.44 -15.53
CA LYS A 123 8.57 -11.70 -14.57
C LYS A 123 7.73 -10.72 -15.36
N TRP A 124 6.55 -10.39 -14.85
CA TRP A 124 5.70 -9.36 -15.45
C TRP A 124 5.26 -8.35 -14.39
N PHE A 125 5.18 -7.07 -14.75
CA PHE A 125 4.66 -6.06 -13.82
C PHE A 125 3.15 -6.26 -13.63
N ALA A 126 2.67 -6.04 -12.41
CA ALA A 126 1.30 -6.39 -12.02
C ALA A 126 0.25 -5.41 -12.57
N LEU A 127 0.61 -4.13 -12.73
CA LEU A 127 -0.33 -3.07 -13.06
C LEU A 127 -0.28 -2.72 -14.56
N PRO A 128 -1.34 -2.98 -15.35
CA PRO A 128 -1.48 -2.43 -16.69
C PRO A 128 -1.91 -0.97 -16.59
N GLY A 129 -1.10 -0.07 -17.14
CA GLY A 129 -1.37 1.35 -17.13
C GLY A 129 -1.18 1.97 -18.50
N VAL A 130 -2.24 2.32 -19.22
CA VAL A 130 -2.17 3.00 -20.52
C VAL A 130 -1.85 4.48 -20.29
N SER A 131 -0.92 5.05 -21.06
CA SER A 131 -0.52 6.45 -20.90
C SER A 131 -0.37 7.26 -22.18
N CYS A 132 -0.54 6.63 -23.36
CA CYS A 132 -0.42 7.33 -24.65
C CYS A 132 -1.73 7.87 -25.25
N LEU A 133 -2.90 7.56 -24.68
CA LEU A 133 -4.18 8.06 -25.21
C LEU A 133 -4.47 9.49 -24.77
N LYS A 134 -5.38 10.15 -25.50
CA LYS A 134 -5.99 11.43 -25.12
C LYS A 134 -7.45 11.22 -24.73
N LEU A 135 -8.02 12.15 -23.98
CA LEU A 135 -9.46 12.21 -23.66
C LEU A 135 -10.08 13.44 -24.33
N ASP A 136 -11.10 13.23 -25.15
CA ASP A 136 -11.98 14.29 -25.67
C ASP A 136 -13.26 14.34 -24.83
N CYS A 137 -13.48 15.46 -24.15
CA CYS A 137 -14.64 15.67 -23.29
C CYS A 137 -15.25 17.04 -23.56
N GLY A 138 -16.30 17.07 -24.39
CA GLY A 138 -17.10 18.29 -24.61
C GLY A 138 -16.33 19.43 -25.30
N GLY A 139 -15.35 19.11 -26.15
CA GLY A 139 -14.49 20.09 -26.83
C GLY A 139 -13.21 20.45 -26.07
N LEU A 140 -13.02 19.94 -24.86
CA LEU A 140 -11.73 19.92 -24.18
C LEU A 140 -10.96 18.65 -24.55
N GLU A 141 -9.69 18.80 -24.93
CA GLU A 141 -8.80 17.67 -25.17
C GLU A 141 -7.73 17.58 -24.07
N PHE A 142 -7.61 16.42 -23.44
CA PHE A 142 -6.58 16.13 -22.45
C PHE A 142 -5.59 15.13 -23.05
N SER A 143 -4.41 15.61 -23.44
CA SER A 143 -3.39 14.83 -24.15
C SER A 143 -2.47 13.98 -23.26
N ALA A 144 -2.64 14.06 -21.94
CA ALA A 144 -2.00 13.16 -20.98
C ALA A 144 -3.02 12.73 -19.91
N ILE A 145 -3.53 11.51 -20.05
CA ILE A 145 -4.56 10.93 -19.17
C ILE A 145 -4.22 9.51 -18.74
N PRO A 146 -3.03 9.23 -18.19
CA PRO A 146 -2.67 7.87 -17.77
C PRO A 146 -3.72 7.24 -16.88
N PHE A 147 -4.17 6.04 -17.26
CA PHE A 147 -5.18 5.28 -16.54
C PHE A 147 -4.78 3.81 -16.44
N SER A 148 -5.28 3.14 -15.39
CA SER A 148 -5.00 1.73 -15.13
C SER A 148 -6.25 0.98 -14.71
N GLY A 149 -6.22 -0.32 -14.92
CA GLY A 149 -7.15 -1.30 -14.38
C GLY A 149 -6.36 -2.49 -13.83
N TRP A 150 -6.74 -3.69 -14.26
CA TRP A 150 -6.02 -4.92 -14.00
C TRP A 150 -5.97 -5.76 -15.28
N TYR A 151 -5.02 -6.69 -15.33
CA TYR A 151 -4.80 -7.52 -16.51
C TYR A 151 -5.90 -8.57 -16.69
N SER A 152 -6.19 -8.86 -17.95
CA SER A 152 -6.63 -10.17 -18.40
C SER A 152 -5.42 -11.07 -18.68
N ASP A 153 -5.52 -12.36 -18.34
CA ASP A 153 -4.44 -13.34 -18.52
C ASP A 153 -3.89 -13.42 -19.96
N SER A 154 -4.77 -13.30 -20.94
CA SER A 154 -4.46 -13.38 -22.37
C SER A 154 -3.65 -12.19 -22.89
N GLU A 155 -3.70 -11.03 -22.22
CA GLU A 155 -2.85 -9.87 -22.56
C GLU A 155 -1.38 -10.23 -22.39
N ILE A 156 -1.05 -10.83 -21.25
CA ILE A 156 0.34 -11.23 -20.97
C ILE A 156 0.67 -12.54 -21.70
N GLY A 157 -0.12 -13.60 -21.47
CA GLY A 157 0.20 -14.94 -21.94
C GLY A 157 0.22 -15.06 -23.46
N SER A 158 -0.82 -14.53 -24.12
CA SER A 158 -0.96 -14.64 -25.58
C SER A 158 -0.21 -13.52 -26.29
N ARG A 159 -0.39 -12.26 -25.90
CA ARG A 159 0.15 -11.11 -26.65
C ARG A 159 1.57 -10.78 -26.25
N ASP A 160 1.85 -10.55 -24.97
CA ASP A 160 3.18 -10.11 -24.56
C ASP A 160 4.22 -11.24 -24.68
N LEU A 161 3.89 -12.43 -24.19
CA LEU A 161 4.79 -13.59 -24.17
C LEU A 161 4.73 -14.40 -25.47
N GLY A 162 3.52 -14.70 -25.97
CA GLY A 162 3.31 -15.63 -27.08
C GLY A 162 3.57 -15.05 -28.48
N ASP A 163 3.36 -13.75 -28.68
CA ASP A 163 3.43 -13.13 -30.01
C ASP A 163 4.86 -13.09 -30.56
N LYS A 164 5.00 -13.42 -31.85
CA LYS A 164 6.29 -13.47 -32.57
C LYS A 164 6.96 -12.09 -32.67
N HIS A 165 6.17 -11.03 -32.54
CA HIS A 165 6.65 -9.65 -32.57
C HIS A 165 6.90 -9.06 -31.17
N ARG A 166 6.77 -9.88 -30.12
CA ARG A 166 7.00 -9.50 -28.72
C ARG A 166 8.11 -10.38 -28.14
N PHE A 167 7.89 -11.04 -27.00
CA PHE A 167 8.89 -11.93 -26.42
C PHE A 167 9.03 -13.28 -27.15
N ASN A 168 8.05 -13.65 -27.99
CA ASN A 168 8.10 -14.84 -28.84
C ASN A 168 8.47 -16.14 -28.08
N LEU A 169 7.79 -16.39 -26.96
CA LEU A 169 8.04 -17.56 -26.11
C LEU A 169 7.26 -18.81 -26.54
N ALA A 170 6.33 -18.71 -27.50
CA ALA A 170 5.58 -19.88 -27.96
C ALA A 170 6.47 -21.05 -28.46
N PRO A 171 7.53 -20.82 -29.29
CA PRO A 171 8.44 -21.91 -29.68
C PRO A 171 9.22 -22.50 -28.50
N VAL A 172 9.59 -21.67 -27.51
CA VAL A 172 10.30 -22.10 -26.31
C VAL A 172 9.41 -23.02 -25.46
N MET A 173 8.15 -22.60 -25.26
CA MET A 173 7.16 -23.39 -24.53
C MET A 173 6.85 -24.72 -25.24
N ALA A 174 6.72 -24.71 -26.56
CA ALA A 174 6.55 -25.94 -27.35
C ALA A 174 7.72 -26.93 -27.15
N GLY A 175 8.95 -26.43 -27.09
CA GLY A 175 10.12 -27.25 -26.77
C GLY A 175 10.10 -27.82 -25.35
N ILE A 176 9.64 -27.04 -24.36
CA ILE A 176 9.45 -27.51 -22.97
C ILE A 176 8.39 -28.62 -22.92
N MET A 177 7.33 -28.49 -23.71
CA MET A 177 6.24 -29.47 -23.80
C MET A 177 6.60 -30.71 -24.64
N GLY A 178 7.67 -30.67 -25.43
CA GLY A 178 8.05 -31.74 -26.35
C GLY A 178 7.13 -31.86 -27.57
N LEU A 179 6.55 -30.76 -28.04
CA LEU A 179 5.66 -30.75 -29.21
C LEU A 179 6.45 -30.80 -30.52
N ASN A 180 5.86 -31.38 -31.56
CA ASN A 180 6.41 -31.32 -32.92
C ASN A 180 6.21 -29.92 -33.52
N THR A 181 7.29 -29.14 -33.64
CA THR A 181 7.25 -27.78 -34.20
C THR A 181 7.52 -27.69 -35.71
N GLU A 182 7.74 -28.83 -36.38
CA GLU A 182 8.10 -28.87 -37.82
C GLU A 182 6.89 -28.66 -38.74
N THR A 183 5.69 -29.03 -38.28
CA THR A 183 4.43 -28.91 -39.03
C THR A 183 3.39 -28.12 -38.26
N ASN A 184 2.52 -27.40 -38.98
CA ASN A 184 1.39 -26.72 -38.38
C ASN A 184 0.26 -27.69 -38.00
N GLU A 185 0.22 -28.89 -38.60
CA GLU A 185 -0.82 -29.90 -38.32
C GLU A 185 -0.80 -30.40 -36.87
N SER A 186 0.34 -30.26 -36.18
CA SER A 186 0.46 -30.57 -34.75
C SER A 186 -0.24 -29.56 -33.84
N ASN A 187 -0.66 -28.41 -34.38
CA ASN A 187 -1.23 -27.28 -33.64
C ASN A 187 -0.36 -26.82 -32.46
N TRP A 188 0.97 -26.95 -32.60
CA TRP A 188 1.88 -26.69 -31.50
C TRP A 188 1.82 -25.25 -30.98
N ARG A 189 1.48 -24.27 -31.83
CA ARG A 189 1.39 -22.85 -31.43
C ARG A 189 0.22 -22.62 -30.49
N ASP A 190 -0.94 -23.14 -30.83
CA ASP A 190 -2.16 -23.02 -30.02
C ASP A 190 -1.93 -23.65 -28.65
N LEU A 191 -1.39 -24.87 -28.62
CA LEU A 191 -1.06 -25.58 -27.38
C LEU A 191 -0.04 -24.81 -26.53
N ALA A 192 1.05 -24.33 -27.14
CA ALA A 192 2.10 -23.60 -26.44
C ALA A 192 1.60 -22.27 -25.87
N VAL A 193 0.81 -21.50 -26.64
CA VAL A 193 0.24 -20.24 -26.20
C VAL A 193 -0.77 -20.46 -25.07
N SER A 194 -1.61 -21.49 -25.15
CA SER A 194 -2.52 -21.84 -24.05
C SER A 194 -1.78 -22.11 -22.74
N GLU A 195 -0.67 -22.85 -22.77
CA GLU A 195 0.13 -23.08 -21.56
C GLU A 195 0.85 -21.81 -21.05
N LEU A 196 1.21 -20.86 -21.93
CA LEU A 196 1.70 -19.54 -21.48
C LEU A 196 0.62 -18.76 -20.71
N VAL A 197 -0.63 -18.78 -21.18
CA VAL A 197 -1.77 -18.18 -20.47
C VAL A 197 -2.00 -18.85 -19.13
N VAL A 198 -1.93 -20.19 -19.07
CA VAL A 198 -2.01 -20.96 -17.82
C VAL A 198 -0.90 -20.54 -16.85
N ALA A 199 0.34 -20.37 -17.33
CA ALA A 199 1.46 -19.92 -16.50
C ALA A 199 1.18 -18.56 -15.85
N VAL A 200 0.70 -17.59 -16.64
CA VAL A 200 0.37 -16.24 -16.16
C VAL A 200 -0.73 -16.30 -15.10
N ALA A 201 -1.86 -16.94 -15.42
CA ALA A 201 -3.00 -17.03 -14.50
C ALA A 201 -2.61 -17.72 -13.19
N HIS A 202 -1.83 -18.80 -13.27
CA HIS A 202 -1.32 -19.52 -12.10
C HIS A 202 -0.41 -18.62 -11.24
N SER A 203 0.55 -17.93 -11.86
CA SER A 203 1.53 -17.09 -11.17
C SER A 203 0.88 -15.93 -10.40
N PHE A 204 -0.07 -15.24 -11.03
CA PHE A 204 -0.77 -14.12 -10.40
C PHE A 204 -1.67 -14.60 -9.25
N ARG A 205 -2.34 -15.74 -9.42
CA ARG A 205 -3.16 -16.36 -8.36
C ARG A 205 -2.32 -16.79 -7.16
N GLU A 206 -1.18 -17.44 -7.40
CA GLU A 206 -0.25 -17.85 -6.34
C GLU A 206 0.30 -16.63 -5.59
N ALA A 207 0.64 -15.56 -6.32
CA ALA A 207 1.09 -14.30 -5.75
C ALA A 207 -0.02 -13.47 -5.09
N LYS A 208 -1.29 -13.89 -5.19
CA LYS A 208 -2.49 -13.19 -4.70
C LYS A 208 -2.62 -11.77 -5.25
N ILE A 209 -2.30 -11.61 -6.53
CA ILE A 209 -2.41 -10.34 -7.26
C ILE A 209 -3.63 -10.40 -8.17
N THR A 210 -4.39 -9.30 -8.23
CA THR A 210 -5.60 -9.18 -9.06
C THR A 210 -5.27 -9.46 -10.53
N ILE A 211 -5.98 -10.43 -11.11
CA ILE A 211 -6.01 -10.75 -12.53
C ILE A 211 -7.39 -11.35 -12.85
N VAL A 212 -7.86 -11.23 -14.09
CA VAL A 212 -9.05 -11.91 -14.57
C VAL A 212 -8.68 -12.86 -15.71
N ASP A 213 -9.28 -14.04 -15.76
CA ASP A 213 -9.17 -14.88 -16.95
C ASP A 213 -10.10 -14.37 -18.05
N HIS A 214 -9.68 -14.50 -19.31
CA HIS A 214 -10.42 -13.98 -20.45
C HIS A 214 -11.83 -14.57 -20.62
N GLN A 215 -12.11 -15.79 -20.13
CA GLN A 215 -13.46 -16.38 -20.20
C GLN A 215 -14.41 -15.61 -19.27
N THR A 216 -14.03 -15.48 -17.99
CA THR A 216 -14.77 -14.69 -16.99
C THR A 216 -14.91 -13.23 -17.43
N ALA A 217 -13.86 -12.64 -18.01
CA ALA A 217 -13.90 -11.27 -18.52
C ALA A 217 -14.95 -11.11 -19.65
N CYS A 218 -15.07 -12.09 -20.55
CA CYS A 218 -16.07 -12.08 -21.61
C CYS A 218 -17.49 -12.30 -21.09
N GLU A 219 -17.70 -13.19 -20.12
CA GLU A 219 -19.01 -13.41 -19.50
C GLU A 219 -19.53 -12.13 -18.82
N THR A 220 -18.67 -11.49 -18.02
CA THR A 220 -19.00 -10.22 -17.35
C THR A 220 -19.24 -9.09 -18.35
N PHE A 221 -18.51 -9.05 -19.48
CA PHE A 221 -18.78 -8.10 -20.55
C PHE A 221 -20.18 -8.29 -21.17
N ILE A 222 -20.66 -9.52 -21.35
CA ILE A 222 -22.00 -9.77 -21.89
C ILE A 222 -23.10 -9.29 -20.94
N GLU A 223 -22.91 -9.44 -19.63
CA GLU A 223 -23.83 -8.85 -18.64
C GLU A 223 -23.85 -7.33 -18.72
N HIS A 224 -22.68 -6.69 -18.81
CA HIS A 224 -22.57 -5.25 -19.01
C HIS A 224 -23.24 -4.79 -20.31
N PHE A 225 -22.99 -5.50 -21.42
CA PHE A 225 -23.59 -5.22 -22.72
C PHE A 225 -25.12 -5.24 -22.66
N LYS A 226 -25.71 -6.22 -21.97
CA LYS A 226 -27.18 -6.29 -21.76
C LYS A 226 -27.68 -5.11 -20.93
N SER A 227 -27.05 -4.81 -19.80
CA SER A 227 -27.42 -3.67 -18.94
C SER A 227 -27.42 -2.36 -19.72
N GLU A 228 -26.38 -2.10 -20.53
CA GLU A 228 -26.28 -0.86 -21.33
C GLU A 228 -27.36 -0.78 -22.43
N HIS A 229 -27.79 -1.91 -22.98
CA HIS A 229 -28.92 -1.93 -23.92
C HIS A 229 -30.24 -1.63 -23.21
N GLU A 230 -30.45 -2.18 -22.03
CA GLU A 230 -31.66 -1.94 -21.23
C GLU A 230 -31.73 -0.49 -20.73
N GLU A 231 -30.60 0.06 -20.25
CA GLU A 231 -30.56 1.40 -19.65
C GLU A 231 -30.57 2.53 -20.67
N ARG A 232 -29.84 2.38 -21.78
CA ARG A 232 -29.62 3.47 -22.74
C ARG A 232 -29.73 3.08 -24.22
N GLY A 233 -30.18 1.87 -24.52
CA GLY A 233 -30.48 1.42 -25.88
C GLY A 233 -29.26 1.08 -26.74
N GLY A 234 -28.06 0.95 -26.16
CA GLY A 234 -26.87 0.57 -26.93
C GLY A 234 -25.55 0.56 -26.15
N CYS A 235 -24.62 -0.28 -26.62
CA CYS A 235 -23.25 -0.41 -26.12
C CYS A 235 -22.24 -0.36 -27.28
N PRO A 236 -21.53 0.77 -27.52
CA PRO A 236 -20.52 0.84 -28.57
C PRO A 236 -19.41 -0.16 -28.29
N THR A 237 -19.22 -1.11 -29.20
CA THR A 237 -18.32 -2.24 -28.98
C THR A 237 -17.51 -2.52 -30.24
N ASP A 238 -16.18 -2.53 -30.11
CA ASP A 238 -15.30 -3.02 -31.17
C ASP A 238 -15.07 -4.52 -30.97
N TRP A 239 -15.78 -5.33 -31.77
CA TRP A 239 -15.70 -6.79 -31.70
C TRP A 239 -14.26 -7.32 -31.86
N VAL A 240 -13.45 -6.65 -32.69
CA VAL A 240 -12.06 -7.07 -32.97
C VAL A 240 -11.19 -6.98 -31.73
N TRP A 241 -11.50 -6.06 -30.80
CA TRP A 241 -10.74 -5.84 -29.58
C TRP A 241 -11.32 -6.55 -28.36
N VAL A 242 -12.64 -6.63 -28.24
CA VAL A 242 -13.28 -7.25 -27.06
C VAL A 242 -13.18 -8.77 -27.12
N ASN A 243 -13.16 -9.38 -28.31
CA ASN A 243 -12.93 -10.81 -28.43
C ASN A 243 -11.45 -11.16 -28.16
N PRO A 244 -11.14 -12.01 -27.16
CA PRO A 244 -9.76 -12.35 -26.84
C PRO A 244 -9.06 -13.08 -28.00
N PRO A 245 -7.72 -12.93 -28.14
CA PRO A 245 -6.96 -13.54 -29.22
C PRO A 245 -7.10 -15.06 -29.23
N GLY A 246 -7.63 -15.62 -30.33
CA GLY A 246 -7.71 -17.07 -30.54
C GLY A 246 -8.81 -17.79 -29.79
N SER A 247 -9.75 -17.09 -29.13
CA SER A 247 -10.75 -17.72 -28.26
C SER A 247 -12.19 -17.63 -28.78
N PHE A 248 -12.52 -18.48 -29.75
CA PHE A 248 -13.89 -18.64 -30.28
C PHE A 248 -14.88 -19.23 -29.26
N THR A 249 -14.38 -19.77 -28.14
CA THR A 249 -15.19 -20.37 -27.08
C THR A 249 -15.82 -19.34 -26.14
N THR A 250 -15.45 -18.05 -26.26
CA THR A 250 -16.00 -16.99 -25.43
C THR A 250 -17.39 -16.58 -25.91
N PRO A 251 -18.29 -16.12 -25.02
CA PRO A 251 -19.63 -15.70 -25.43
C PRO A 251 -19.63 -14.44 -26.31
N VAL A 252 -18.59 -13.59 -26.20
CA VAL A 252 -18.42 -12.38 -27.03
C VAL A 252 -18.27 -12.73 -28.51
N TYR A 253 -17.61 -13.84 -28.84
CA TYR A 253 -17.43 -14.27 -30.22
C TYR A 253 -18.76 -14.38 -30.98
N HIS A 254 -19.82 -14.81 -30.28
CA HIS A 254 -21.14 -15.05 -30.86
C HIS A 254 -22.09 -13.85 -30.77
N GLN A 255 -21.68 -12.77 -30.10
CA GLN A 255 -22.50 -11.58 -29.93
C GLN A 255 -22.30 -10.62 -31.10
N GLU A 256 -23.38 -10.37 -31.85
CA GLU A 256 -23.40 -9.28 -32.84
C GLU A 256 -23.36 -7.93 -32.10
N VAL A 257 -22.48 -7.04 -32.57
CA VAL A 257 -22.28 -5.73 -31.93
C VAL A 257 -22.15 -4.63 -32.97
N LEU A 258 -22.43 -3.40 -32.55
CA LEU A 258 -22.23 -2.21 -33.36
C LEU A 258 -21.09 -1.38 -32.78
N PHE A 259 -20.14 -1.02 -33.65
CA PHE A 259 -19.06 -0.10 -33.31
C PHE A 259 -19.41 1.31 -33.78
N TYR A 260 -19.43 2.25 -32.83
CA TYR A 260 -19.67 3.66 -33.08
C TYR A 260 -19.05 4.50 -31.97
N TRP A 261 -18.78 5.77 -32.27
CA TRP A 261 -18.12 6.68 -31.34
C TRP A 261 -19.13 7.53 -30.58
N ILE A 262 -18.96 7.62 -29.26
CA ILE A 262 -19.68 8.55 -28.39
C ILE A 262 -18.68 9.37 -27.56
N LYS A 263 -19.06 10.58 -27.16
CA LYS A 263 -18.26 11.43 -26.26
C LYS A 263 -18.85 11.39 -24.84
N PRO A 264 -18.03 11.47 -23.77
CA PRO A 264 -16.56 11.57 -23.77
C PRO A 264 -15.85 10.32 -24.33
N LEU A 265 -14.68 10.51 -24.95
CA LEU A 265 -13.96 9.44 -25.68
C LEU A 265 -12.47 9.42 -25.37
N TYR A 266 -11.90 8.22 -25.14
CA TYR A 266 -10.46 8.00 -25.26
C TYR A 266 -10.08 7.76 -26.72
N ASP A 267 -9.09 8.49 -27.20
CA ASP A 267 -8.65 8.45 -28.59
C ASP A 267 -7.12 8.35 -28.69
N TYR A 268 -6.66 7.82 -29.81
CA TYR A 268 -5.24 7.75 -30.11
C TYR A 268 -4.68 9.14 -30.46
N GLN A 269 -3.37 9.26 -30.38
CA GLN A 269 -2.64 10.48 -30.74
C GLN A 269 -1.23 10.13 -31.19
N ASP A 270 -0.62 11.01 -31.98
CA ASP A 270 0.72 10.80 -32.52
C ASP A 270 1.77 10.65 -31.41
N GLN A 271 2.70 9.73 -31.63
CA GLN A 271 3.83 9.50 -30.74
C GLN A 271 4.69 10.78 -30.64
N PRO A 272 4.94 11.31 -29.43
CA PRO A 272 5.48 12.66 -29.26
C PRO A 272 6.93 12.78 -29.73
N TRP A 273 7.74 11.72 -29.67
CA TRP A 273 9.13 11.75 -30.15
C TRP A 273 9.26 11.91 -31.67
N LYS A 274 8.20 11.62 -32.45
CA LYS A 274 8.23 11.79 -33.91
C LYS A 274 8.24 13.26 -34.33
N THR A 275 7.64 14.12 -33.51
CA THR A 275 7.56 15.58 -33.75
C THR A 275 8.46 16.38 -32.81
N TYR A 276 9.07 15.75 -31.82
CA TYR A 276 9.96 16.40 -30.86
C TYR A 276 11.29 16.85 -31.51
N ASN A 277 11.63 18.13 -31.36
CA ASN A 277 12.89 18.67 -31.85
C ASN A 277 14.01 18.48 -30.82
N PHE A 278 14.73 17.35 -30.94
CA PHE A 278 15.90 17.08 -30.10
C PHE A 278 16.97 18.19 -30.24
N GLY A 279 17.23 18.71 -31.44
CA GLY A 279 18.35 19.63 -31.72
C GLY A 279 18.21 21.07 -31.19
N LYS A 280 16.99 21.58 -30.98
CA LYS A 280 16.76 22.92 -30.39
C LYS A 280 17.19 22.98 -28.91
N HIS A 281 17.17 21.83 -28.25
CA HIS A 281 17.48 21.67 -26.82
C HIS A 281 18.83 20.97 -26.56
N PHE A 282 19.42 20.31 -27.59
CA PHE A 282 20.70 19.58 -27.49
C PHE A 282 21.97 20.45 -27.66
N ARG A 283 21.85 21.75 -27.98
CA ARG A 283 23.01 22.65 -28.21
C ARG A 283 23.61 23.19 -26.91
N GLY A 284 24.20 22.31 -26.11
CA GLY A 284 25.13 22.66 -25.03
C GLY A 284 26.42 21.84 -25.16
N THR A 285 27.55 22.50 -25.32
CA THR A 285 28.89 21.88 -25.26
C THR A 285 29.08 21.12 -23.94
N LEU A 286 29.98 20.13 -23.92
CA LEU A 286 30.28 19.28 -22.75
C LEU A 286 30.51 20.07 -21.44
N GLU A 287 31.13 21.26 -21.50
CA GLU A 287 31.31 22.15 -20.34
C GLU A 287 29.99 22.70 -19.76
N LYS A 288 28.96 22.91 -20.61
CA LYS A 288 27.63 23.34 -20.18
C LYS A 288 26.87 22.22 -19.46
N ARG A 289 27.19 20.94 -19.74
CA ARG A 289 26.63 19.78 -19.04
C ARG A 289 27.13 19.68 -17.60
N GLU A 290 28.36 20.07 -17.29
CA GLU A 290 28.85 20.13 -15.90
C GLU A 290 28.16 21.23 -15.10
N ILE A 291 27.91 22.40 -15.72
CA ILE A 291 27.18 23.50 -15.10
C ILE A 291 25.69 23.14 -14.91
N ASP A 292 25.07 22.46 -15.88
CA ASP A 292 23.70 21.96 -15.74
C ASP A 292 23.59 20.76 -14.80
N TYR A 293 24.64 19.95 -14.65
CA TYR A 293 24.73 18.94 -13.60
C TYR A 293 24.78 19.60 -12.23
N LEU A 294 25.54 20.69 -12.06
CA LEU A 294 25.55 21.48 -10.82
C LEU A 294 24.20 22.17 -10.53
N LYS A 295 23.48 22.61 -11.58
CA LYS A 295 22.09 23.10 -11.44
C LYS A 295 21.10 21.98 -11.13
N ARG A 296 21.22 20.81 -11.77
CA ARG A 296 20.44 19.59 -11.46
C ARG A 296 20.73 19.09 -10.05
N PHE A 297 21.97 19.15 -9.58
CA PHE A 297 22.33 18.90 -8.19
C PHE A 297 21.64 19.90 -7.26
N ARG A 298 21.50 21.16 -7.67
CA ARG A 298 20.73 22.16 -6.92
C ARG A 298 19.21 21.89 -6.93
N HIS A 299 18.66 21.32 -7.99
CA HIS A 299 17.26 20.89 -8.07
C HIS A 299 17.01 19.57 -7.33
N MET A 300 17.91 18.60 -7.40
CA MET A 300 17.90 17.38 -6.59
C MET A 300 18.14 17.69 -5.12
N ALA A 301 19.02 18.65 -4.79
CA ALA A 301 19.19 19.15 -3.43
C ALA A 301 17.96 19.91 -2.96
N ARG A 302 17.26 20.65 -3.83
CA ARG A 302 15.97 21.27 -3.52
C ARG A 302 14.85 20.25 -3.38
N ALA A 303 14.83 19.20 -4.18
CA ALA A 303 13.90 18.08 -4.08
C ALA A 303 14.18 17.23 -2.84
N ALA A 304 15.45 17.03 -2.49
CA ALA A 304 15.87 16.40 -1.25
C ALA A 304 15.55 17.28 -0.04
N LEU A 305 15.77 18.61 -0.11
CA LEU A 305 15.35 19.57 0.92
C LEU A 305 13.82 19.69 1.01
N PHE A 306 13.10 19.54 -0.11
CA PHE A 306 11.64 19.57 -0.15
C PHE A 306 11.04 18.27 0.35
N ALA A 307 11.57 17.12 -0.05
CA ALA A 307 11.25 15.81 0.50
C ALA A 307 11.62 15.79 1.98
N GLN A 308 12.79 16.30 2.38
CA GLN A 308 13.14 16.50 3.77
C GLN A 308 12.15 17.43 4.47
N ARG A 309 11.71 18.55 3.87
CA ARG A 309 10.68 19.41 4.45
C ARG A 309 9.31 18.73 4.52
N MET A 310 8.94 17.89 3.55
CA MET A 310 7.71 17.10 3.56
C MET A 310 7.78 16.01 4.61
N PHE A 311 8.88 15.26 4.67
CA PHE A 311 9.16 14.29 5.72
C PHE A 311 9.18 14.98 7.07
N MET A 312 9.80 16.15 7.21
CA MET A 312 9.83 16.90 8.46
C MET A 312 8.45 17.48 8.81
N LYS A 313 7.62 17.88 7.84
CA LYS A 313 6.25 18.36 8.07
C LYS A 313 5.30 17.21 8.43
N ALA A 314 5.41 16.09 7.72
CA ALA A 314 4.70 14.85 8.03
C ALA A 314 5.13 14.30 9.39
N TYR A 315 6.44 14.30 9.69
CA TYR A 315 7.02 13.87 10.96
C TYR A 315 6.68 14.83 12.11
N ALA A 316 6.64 16.14 11.86
CA ALA A 316 6.20 17.14 12.83
C ALA A 316 4.71 17.01 13.18
N ASN A 317 3.89 16.57 12.21
CA ASN A 317 2.45 16.37 12.39
C ASN A 317 2.07 14.94 12.85
N ARG A 318 3.04 14.05 13.09
CA ARG A 318 2.74 12.72 13.63
C ARG A 318 2.20 12.85 15.05
N THR A 319 1.09 12.18 15.31
CA THR A 319 0.53 12.05 16.65
C THR A 319 1.59 11.50 17.60
N LYS A 320 1.70 12.13 18.76
CA LYS A 320 2.66 11.75 19.80
C LYS A 320 2.25 10.41 20.42
N ALA A 321 3.22 9.53 20.63
CA ALA A 321 3.02 8.27 21.34
C ALA A 321 3.90 8.26 22.60
N MET A 322 3.32 8.52 23.76
CA MET A 322 4.08 8.52 25.02
C MET A 322 4.29 7.09 25.48
N ILE A 323 5.54 6.65 25.62
CA ILE A 323 5.91 5.31 26.08
C ILE A 323 6.52 5.43 27.48
N LEU A 324 5.78 4.97 28.48
CA LEU A 324 6.20 5.01 29.88
C LEU A 324 6.76 3.67 30.31
N TYR A 325 7.93 3.68 30.94
CA TYR A 325 8.54 2.47 31.47
C TYR A 325 8.87 2.55 32.96
N ALA A 326 8.80 1.39 33.61
CA ALA A 326 9.31 1.17 34.96
C ALA A 326 10.09 -0.15 34.99
N THR A 327 11.30 -0.10 35.56
CA THR A 327 12.26 -1.21 35.54
C THR A 327 13.29 -1.09 36.66
N GLU A 328 13.67 -2.22 37.24
CA GLU A 328 14.83 -2.33 38.15
C GLU A 328 16.13 -2.57 37.38
N THR A 329 16.15 -3.62 36.56
CA THR A 329 17.36 -4.11 35.87
C THR A 329 17.51 -3.59 34.44
N GLY A 330 16.60 -2.75 33.96
CA GLY A 330 16.64 -2.18 32.62
C GLY A 330 15.89 -2.97 31.54
N LYS A 331 15.30 -4.14 31.87
CA LYS A 331 14.61 -4.99 30.88
C LYS A 331 13.41 -4.29 30.24
N SER A 332 12.55 -3.64 31.03
CA SER A 332 11.39 -2.90 30.51
C SER A 332 11.81 -1.68 29.69
N LEU A 333 12.96 -1.05 30.02
CA LEU A 333 13.54 0.01 29.20
C LEU A 333 13.98 -0.53 27.83
N GLY A 334 14.60 -1.71 27.79
CA GLY A 334 14.92 -2.40 26.54
C GLY A 334 13.70 -2.60 25.65
N PHE A 335 12.61 -3.13 26.22
CA PHE A 335 11.36 -3.29 25.49
C PHE A 335 10.68 -1.97 25.11
N ALA A 336 10.72 -0.95 25.97
CA ALA A 336 10.20 0.37 25.65
C ALA A 336 10.94 1.01 24.46
N LYS A 337 12.26 0.83 24.37
CA LYS A 337 13.06 1.25 23.19
C LYS A 337 12.69 0.45 21.93
N GLN A 338 12.47 -0.86 22.05
CA GLN A 338 11.99 -1.67 20.93
C GLN A 338 10.58 -1.24 20.48
N LEU A 339 9.69 -0.93 21.41
CA LEU A 339 8.35 -0.42 21.13
C LEU A 339 8.41 0.93 20.41
N ALA A 340 9.30 1.82 20.86
CA ALA A 340 9.56 3.09 20.18
C ALA A 340 10.03 2.86 18.74
N HIS A 341 10.91 1.89 18.50
CA HIS A 341 11.32 1.54 17.14
C HIS A 341 10.12 1.10 16.28
N VAL A 342 9.23 0.24 16.80
CA VAL A 342 8.00 -0.17 16.08
C VAL A 342 7.10 1.03 15.79
N PHE A 343 6.82 1.87 16.79
CA PHE A 343 5.89 3.00 16.67
C PHE A 343 6.45 4.17 15.85
N SER A 344 7.77 4.33 15.77
CA SER A 344 8.46 5.35 14.96
C SER A 344 8.16 5.28 13.48
N LYS A 345 7.61 4.15 13.01
CA LYS A 345 7.16 3.98 11.62
C LYS A 345 6.03 4.94 11.25
N ALA A 346 5.09 5.20 12.17
CA ALA A 346 3.89 6.00 11.91
C ALA A 346 3.65 7.13 12.93
N PHE A 347 4.18 7.02 14.15
CA PHE A 347 3.97 7.95 15.25
C PHE A 347 5.27 8.67 15.64
N LYS A 348 5.17 9.65 16.54
CA LYS A 348 6.33 10.27 17.20
C LYS A 348 6.46 9.70 18.62
N PRO A 349 7.17 8.58 18.81
CA PRO A 349 7.31 7.95 20.13
C PRO A 349 8.25 8.75 21.02
N GLU A 350 7.89 8.91 22.29
CA GLU A 350 8.76 9.46 23.33
C GLU A 350 8.83 8.47 24.47
N VAL A 351 10.04 7.97 24.77
CA VAL A 351 10.24 7.01 25.87
C VAL A 351 10.63 7.79 27.12
N MET A 352 9.84 7.68 28.18
CA MET A 352 10.09 8.36 29.45
C MET A 352 10.02 7.39 30.61
N CYS A 353 10.92 7.57 31.57
CA CYS A 353 10.88 6.87 32.84
C CYS A 353 9.68 7.37 33.64
N MET A 354 8.91 6.46 34.25
CA MET A 354 7.74 6.84 35.05
C MET A 354 8.08 7.83 36.17
N LYS A 355 9.27 7.71 36.79
CA LYS A 355 9.76 8.63 37.84
C LYS A 355 9.82 10.09 37.39
N ASP A 356 10.13 10.31 36.13
CA ASP A 356 10.39 11.63 35.54
C ASP A 356 9.14 12.20 34.83
N TYR A 357 8.09 11.38 34.69
CA TYR A 357 6.86 11.77 34.03
C TYR A 357 5.88 12.45 34.98
N ASP A 358 5.37 13.62 34.58
CA ASP A 358 4.35 14.35 35.32
C ASP A 358 2.93 13.85 34.97
N VAL A 359 2.28 13.20 35.94
CA VAL A 359 0.95 12.61 35.81
C VAL A 359 -0.12 13.64 35.39
N ALA A 360 0.05 14.93 35.71
CA ALA A 360 -0.89 15.96 35.26
C ALA A 360 -0.93 16.09 33.72
N LYS A 361 0.16 15.74 33.02
CA LYS A 361 0.25 15.86 31.55
C LYS A 361 -0.45 14.72 30.80
N MET A 362 -0.99 13.72 31.51
CA MET A 362 -1.62 12.54 30.89
C MET A 362 -2.88 12.89 30.11
N GLU A 363 -3.69 13.82 30.60
CA GLU A 363 -4.95 14.24 29.95
C GLU A 363 -4.74 14.85 28.56
N PHE A 364 -3.53 15.38 28.30
CA PHE A 364 -3.15 15.98 27.02
C PHE A 364 -2.42 15.00 26.09
N GLN A 365 -2.30 13.72 26.46
CA GLN A 365 -1.72 12.71 25.58
C GLN A 365 -2.80 12.03 24.76
N ASP A 366 -2.58 11.91 23.44
CA ASP A 366 -3.49 11.12 22.59
C ASP A 366 -3.30 9.61 22.78
N LEU A 367 -2.06 9.18 23.07
CA LEU A 367 -1.68 7.78 23.18
C LEU A 367 -0.60 7.57 24.24
N ILE A 368 -0.87 6.65 25.16
CA ILE A 368 0.05 6.22 26.22
C ILE A 368 0.27 4.71 26.15
N LEU A 369 1.51 4.28 25.99
CA LEU A 369 1.90 2.88 25.99
C LEU A 369 2.75 2.62 27.24
N VAL A 370 2.42 1.58 27.98
CA VAL A 370 3.08 1.26 29.25
C VAL A 370 3.89 -0.02 29.12
N VAL A 371 5.16 0.01 29.54
CA VAL A 371 6.02 -1.18 29.61
C VAL A 371 6.60 -1.27 31.03
N ALA A 372 6.03 -2.11 31.87
CA ALA A 372 6.33 -2.11 33.30
C ALA A 372 6.70 -3.50 33.82
N SER A 373 7.83 -3.61 34.51
CA SER A 373 8.17 -4.83 35.26
C SER A 373 7.56 -4.78 36.66
N THR A 374 7.31 -5.95 37.23
CA THR A 374 6.91 -6.09 38.63
C THR A 374 8.14 -6.47 39.47
N PHE A 375 8.27 -5.94 40.68
CA PHE A 375 9.37 -6.26 41.60
C PHE A 375 8.89 -7.00 42.85
N GLY A 376 9.68 -7.97 43.32
CA GLY A 376 9.43 -8.73 44.55
C GLY A 376 8.03 -9.35 44.62
N SER A 377 7.27 -9.04 45.68
CA SER A 377 5.92 -9.55 45.95
C SER A 377 4.80 -8.75 45.26
N GLY A 378 5.02 -8.35 44.01
CA GLY A 378 4.00 -7.63 43.23
C GLY A 378 4.08 -6.11 43.30
N ASP A 379 5.15 -5.55 43.87
CA ASP A 379 5.32 -4.12 44.12
C ASP A 379 5.87 -3.41 42.85
N PRO A 380 5.65 -2.08 42.69
CA PRO A 380 6.24 -1.33 41.58
C PRO A 380 7.77 -1.32 41.72
N PRO A 381 8.51 -1.23 40.61
CA PRO A 381 9.91 -0.82 40.64
C PRO A 381 10.05 0.57 41.28
N ASP A 382 11.23 0.87 41.83
CA ASP A 382 11.55 2.15 42.48
C ASP A 382 11.25 3.34 41.57
N ASN A 383 11.53 3.20 40.27
CA ASN A 383 11.27 4.23 39.27
C ASN A 383 9.81 4.29 38.78
N GLY A 384 8.92 3.42 39.25
CA GLY A 384 7.48 3.43 38.99
C GLY A 384 6.63 3.84 40.20
N GLU A 385 7.19 3.84 41.41
CA GLU A 385 6.42 3.98 42.65
C GLU A 385 5.75 5.35 42.80
N LYS A 386 6.50 6.44 42.61
CA LYS A 386 5.97 7.81 42.71
C LYS A 386 4.86 8.06 41.69
N PHE A 387 5.05 7.59 40.47
CA PHE A 387 4.09 7.68 39.39
C PHE A 387 2.78 6.96 39.76
N TYR A 388 2.89 5.73 40.25
CA TYR A 388 1.76 4.92 40.68
C TYR A 388 0.97 5.55 41.84
N LYS A 389 1.66 6.08 42.86
CA LYS A 389 1.04 6.81 43.98
C LYS A 389 0.27 8.04 43.50
N SER A 390 0.84 8.81 42.56
CA SER A 390 0.18 9.99 41.97
C SER A 390 -1.07 9.62 41.16
N LEU A 391 -1.01 8.55 40.36
CA LEU A 391 -2.16 8.06 39.60
C LEU A 391 -3.30 7.58 40.51
N LYS A 392 -2.95 6.85 41.59
CA LYS A 392 -3.90 6.47 42.64
C LYS A 392 -4.54 7.66 43.33
N LYS A 393 -3.74 8.69 43.66
CA LYS A 393 -4.25 9.92 44.28
C LYS A 393 -5.31 10.56 43.38
N ARG A 394 -5.04 10.68 42.07
CA ARG A 394 -6.02 11.19 41.09
C ARG A 394 -7.28 10.34 41.01
N PHE A 395 -7.15 9.02 41.08
CA PHE A 395 -8.30 8.11 41.12
C PHE A 395 -9.21 8.36 42.32
N VAL A 396 -8.63 8.58 43.50
CA VAL A 396 -9.38 8.88 44.74
C VAL A 396 -10.00 10.29 44.72
N GLU A 397 -9.27 11.28 44.21
CA GLU A 397 -9.72 12.68 44.11
C GLU A 397 -10.96 12.86 43.22
N GLN A 398 -11.22 11.95 42.28
CA GLN A 398 -12.36 12.00 41.37
C GLN A 398 -13.64 11.34 41.93
N GLY A 399 -13.70 11.13 43.25
CA GLY A 399 -14.91 10.63 43.93
C GLY A 399 -15.13 9.13 43.80
N ASN A 400 -14.14 8.38 43.30
CA ASN A 400 -14.18 6.91 43.29
C ASN A 400 -13.77 6.37 44.68
N THR A 401 -14.66 5.63 45.36
CA THR A 401 -14.40 4.95 46.64
C THR A 401 -14.32 3.42 46.46
N PRO A 402 -13.67 2.61 47.36
CA PRO A 402 -13.09 2.96 48.68
C PRO A 402 -11.65 2.43 48.95
N ASN A 403 -10.94 2.99 49.94
CA ASN A 403 -9.75 2.42 50.62
C ASN A 403 -8.62 1.79 49.74
N ILE A 404 -8.16 2.50 48.69
CA ILE A 404 -7.07 2.07 47.77
C ILE A 404 -5.70 2.64 48.16
N ALA A 405 -5.69 3.65 49.04
CA ALA A 405 -4.49 4.42 49.38
C ALA A 405 -3.34 3.55 49.94
N SER A 406 -3.64 2.41 50.57
CA SER A 406 -2.68 1.48 51.15
C SER A 406 -2.55 0.12 50.42
N ASP A 407 -3.34 -0.14 49.37
CA ASP A 407 -3.38 -1.46 48.74
C ASP A 407 -2.14 -1.73 47.88
N LYS A 408 -1.51 -2.89 48.10
CA LYS A 408 -0.45 -3.41 47.21
C LYS A 408 -0.97 -3.58 45.78
N PRO A 409 -0.14 -3.42 44.73
CA PRO A 409 -0.60 -3.49 43.35
C PRO A 409 -1.33 -4.79 43.00
N ALA A 410 -0.87 -5.94 43.52
CA ALA A 410 -1.49 -7.24 43.32
C ALA A 410 -2.95 -7.29 43.83
N ARG A 411 -3.20 -6.74 45.03
CA ARG A 411 -4.55 -6.69 45.63
C ARG A 411 -5.46 -5.72 44.88
N LEU A 412 -4.91 -4.58 44.47
CA LEU A 412 -5.66 -3.59 43.71
C LEU A 412 -6.07 -4.12 42.33
N ALA A 413 -5.15 -4.75 41.60
CA ALA A 413 -5.42 -5.34 40.30
C ALA A 413 -6.56 -6.37 40.39
N ALA A 414 -6.50 -7.26 41.38
CA ALA A 414 -7.54 -8.26 41.61
C ALA A 414 -8.91 -7.63 41.90
N ARG A 415 -8.94 -6.52 42.66
CA ARG A 415 -10.18 -5.85 43.06
C ARG A 415 -10.81 -5.04 41.93
N ILE A 416 -10.01 -4.33 41.13
CA ILE A 416 -10.52 -3.57 39.96
C ILE A 416 -11.01 -4.54 38.88
N GLN A 417 -10.29 -5.64 38.64
CA GLN A 417 -10.72 -6.67 37.68
C GLN A 417 -12.04 -7.34 38.08
N ALA A 418 -12.26 -7.58 39.37
CA ALA A 418 -13.54 -8.10 39.87
C ALA A 418 -14.71 -7.13 39.61
N GLN A 419 -14.48 -5.82 39.73
CA GLN A 419 -15.49 -4.78 39.45
C GLN A 419 -15.77 -4.59 37.96
N GLU A 420 -14.79 -4.81 37.06
CA GLU A 420 -15.00 -4.81 35.61
C GLU A 420 -15.73 -6.08 35.11
N GLY A 421 -15.52 -7.23 35.77
CA GLY A 421 -16.15 -8.51 35.42
C GLY A 421 -17.67 -8.53 35.57
N GLU A 422 -18.24 -7.76 36.50
CA GLU A 422 -19.69 -7.64 36.69
C GLU A 422 -20.41 -6.84 35.60
N ARG A 423 -19.69 -6.04 34.79
CA ARG A 423 -20.29 -5.22 33.72
C ARG A 423 -20.46 -5.95 32.38
N ASN A 424 -19.92 -7.15 32.23
CA ASN A 424 -19.94 -7.91 30.96
C ASN A 424 -20.71 -9.24 31.08
N MET A 425 -22.04 -9.17 31.24
CA MET A 425 -22.93 -10.29 30.87
C MET A 425 -23.89 -9.85 29.76
N ARG A 426 -23.74 -10.46 28.57
CA ARG A 426 -24.66 -10.31 27.43
C ARG A 426 -25.89 -11.22 27.61
N GLY A 427 -27.09 -10.65 27.50
CA GLY A 427 -28.35 -11.37 27.25
C GLY A 427 -28.76 -11.32 25.78
N PRO A 428 -29.68 -12.20 25.30
CA PRO A 428 -29.94 -12.41 23.87
C PRO A 428 -30.85 -11.34 23.23
N LEU A 429 -30.70 -11.19 21.91
CA LEU A 429 -31.49 -10.33 21.01
C LEU A 429 -33.00 -10.51 21.17
N VAL A 430 -33.71 -9.46 21.63
CA VAL A 430 -35.17 -9.32 21.50
C VAL A 430 -35.53 -7.86 21.13
N LYS A 431 -36.46 -7.77 20.17
CA LYS A 431 -37.09 -6.63 19.47
C LYS A 431 -37.12 -5.27 20.18
N LEU A 432 -36.83 -4.21 19.42
CA LEU A 432 -37.17 -2.81 19.72
C LEU A 432 -38.68 -2.58 19.70
N PRO A 433 -39.23 -1.89 20.71
CA PRO A 433 -40.25 -0.89 20.49
C PRO A 433 -39.74 0.50 20.89
N SER A 434 -40.11 1.47 20.08
CA SER A 434 -40.03 2.89 20.32
C SER A 434 -40.65 3.29 21.66
N GLN A 435 -39.92 4.07 22.48
CA GLN A 435 -40.51 5.18 23.23
C GLN A 435 -39.44 6.01 23.98
N ARG A 436 -39.55 7.32 23.72
CA ARG A 436 -39.27 8.49 24.59
C ARG A 436 -37.82 8.70 25.06
N PHE A 437 -37.25 9.76 24.50
CA PHE A 437 -36.15 10.53 25.10
C PHE A 437 -36.52 10.94 26.53
N GLU A 438 -35.80 10.40 27.51
CA GLU A 438 -35.72 10.98 28.85
C GLU A 438 -34.45 11.82 28.98
N ASP A 439 -34.56 12.85 29.81
CA ASP A 439 -33.67 14.00 30.00
C ASP A 439 -32.18 13.63 30.24
N PRO A 440 -31.17 14.27 29.58
CA PRO A 440 -29.76 13.87 29.67
C PRO A 440 -29.05 14.13 31.02
N ALA A 441 -29.78 14.50 32.09
CA ALA A 441 -29.17 15.07 33.29
C ALA A 441 -28.92 14.07 34.45
N GLN A 442 -29.16 12.76 34.30
CA GLN A 442 -28.96 11.80 35.41
C GLN A 442 -28.31 10.45 35.04
N ILE A 443 -27.16 10.48 34.36
CA ILE A 443 -26.15 9.41 34.49
C ILE A 443 -24.77 10.06 34.61
N VAL A 444 -24.38 10.43 35.82
CA VAL A 444 -22.98 10.74 36.16
C VAL A 444 -22.51 9.70 37.16
N LYS A 445 -21.57 8.83 36.75
CA LYS A 445 -20.47 8.30 37.57
C LYS A 445 -19.60 7.29 36.79
N SER A 446 -18.69 7.83 35.98
CA SER A 446 -17.35 7.29 35.76
C SER A 446 -16.42 8.47 35.47
N SER A 447 -15.20 8.42 36.02
CA SER A 447 -14.17 9.45 35.83
C SER A 447 -13.80 9.66 34.35
N ASP A 448 -13.96 10.88 33.84
CA ASP A 448 -13.67 11.24 32.43
C ASP A 448 -12.31 11.93 32.23
N TRP A 449 -11.42 11.92 33.22
CA TRP A 449 -10.17 12.68 33.15
C TRP A 449 -9.25 12.25 32.00
N LEU A 450 -9.23 10.95 31.69
CA LEU A 450 -8.47 10.40 30.58
C LEU A 450 -9.37 10.03 29.39
N ILE A 451 -10.56 10.61 29.25
CA ILE A 451 -11.56 10.23 28.22
C ILE A 451 -11.03 10.29 26.78
N ASN A 452 -10.09 11.21 26.51
CA ASN A 452 -9.48 11.37 25.19
C ASN A 452 -8.17 10.58 25.02
N VAL A 453 -7.74 9.85 26.05
CA VAL A 453 -6.46 9.16 26.10
C VAL A 453 -6.66 7.71 25.72
N ARG A 454 -5.88 7.24 24.74
CA ARG A 454 -5.82 5.82 24.37
C ARG A 454 -4.63 5.16 25.02
N PHE A 455 -4.77 3.90 25.44
CA PHE A 455 -3.66 3.19 26.08
C PHE A 455 -3.60 1.68 25.81
N SER A 456 -2.40 1.13 26.03
CA SER A 456 -2.20 -0.32 26.17
C SER A 456 -0.97 -0.59 27.05
N CYS A 457 -0.97 -1.73 27.72
CA CYS A 457 0.07 -2.11 28.66
C CYS A 457 0.74 -3.43 28.27
N PHE A 458 2.05 -3.49 28.43
CA PHE A 458 2.84 -4.71 28.44
C PHE A 458 3.49 -4.88 29.81
N ALA A 459 3.06 -5.90 30.53
CA ALA A 459 3.56 -6.17 31.87
C ALA A 459 4.61 -7.28 31.85
N LEU A 460 5.74 -7.05 32.51
CA LEU A 460 6.78 -8.05 32.69
C LEU A 460 6.76 -8.63 34.11
N GLY A 461 6.99 -9.94 34.19
CA GLY A 461 7.14 -10.66 35.43
C GLY A 461 7.63 -12.08 35.18
N SER A 462 7.66 -12.89 36.24
CA SER A 462 7.94 -14.32 36.16
C SER A 462 6.81 -15.09 36.82
N THR A 463 6.31 -16.13 36.15
CA THR A 463 5.24 -17.01 36.67
C THR A 463 5.65 -17.81 37.91
N VAL A 464 6.94 -17.84 38.22
CA VAL A 464 7.50 -18.43 39.45
C VAL A 464 7.07 -17.67 40.70
N TYR A 465 6.73 -16.38 40.57
CA TYR A 465 6.26 -15.56 41.67
C TYR A 465 4.74 -15.47 41.68
N LYS A 466 4.15 -15.55 42.89
CA LYS A 466 2.70 -15.51 43.13
C LYS A 466 2.02 -14.30 42.48
N ASP A 467 2.68 -13.14 42.53
CA ASP A 467 2.14 -11.86 42.07
C ASP A 467 2.60 -11.52 40.64
N TYR A 468 2.47 -12.49 39.72
CA TYR A 468 2.90 -12.39 38.33
C TYR A 468 2.27 -11.18 37.62
N CYS A 469 3.13 -10.28 37.10
CA CYS A 469 2.76 -9.04 36.38
C CYS A 469 1.86 -8.08 37.16
N ALA A 470 1.82 -8.18 38.50
CA ALA A 470 0.88 -7.43 39.34
C ALA A 470 0.94 -5.91 39.14
N PHE A 471 2.12 -5.33 38.98
CA PHE A 471 2.25 -3.89 38.81
C PHE A 471 1.66 -3.40 37.48
N GLY A 472 2.02 -4.06 36.37
CA GLY A 472 1.48 -3.71 35.05
C GLY A 472 -0.04 -3.95 34.94
N LYS A 473 -0.55 -5.01 35.59
CA LYS A 473 -2.01 -5.24 35.72
C LYS A 473 -2.71 -4.11 36.48
N ALA A 474 -2.10 -3.63 37.56
CA ALA A 474 -2.66 -2.53 38.34
C ALA A 474 -2.67 -1.20 37.57
N LEU A 475 -1.63 -0.93 36.77
CA LEU A 475 -1.58 0.25 35.89
C LEU A 475 -2.64 0.20 34.80
N ASP A 476 -2.80 -0.95 34.14
CA ASP A 476 -3.80 -1.13 33.09
C ASP A 476 -5.22 -0.89 33.61
N ALA A 477 -5.52 -1.46 34.78
CA ALA A 477 -6.82 -1.32 35.43
C ALA A 477 -7.09 0.13 35.90
N LEU A 478 -6.09 0.81 36.46
CA LEU A 478 -6.22 2.21 36.89
C LEU A 478 -6.42 3.17 35.72
N LEU A 479 -5.70 2.99 34.61
CA LEU A 479 -5.87 3.84 33.42
C LEU A 479 -7.27 3.70 32.84
N GLY A 480 -7.77 2.47 32.71
CA GLY A 480 -9.15 2.23 32.27
C GLY A 480 -10.19 2.84 33.22
N SER A 481 -9.98 2.71 34.53
CA SER A 481 -10.92 3.26 35.53
C SER A 481 -10.91 4.80 35.61
N LEU A 482 -9.86 5.45 35.09
CA LEU A 482 -9.75 6.90 34.94
C LEU A 482 -10.30 7.44 33.60
N GLY A 483 -10.91 6.57 32.80
CA GLY A 483 -11.61 6.93 31.55
C GLY A 483 -10.80 6.68 30.27
N ALA A 484 -9.57 6.17 30.34
CA ALA A 484 -8.76 5.93 29.16
C ALA A 484 -9.31 4.76 28.32
N GLU A 485 -9.25 4.88 26.99
CA GLU A 485 -9.70 3.87 26.04
C GLU A 485 -8.58 2.83 25.79
N ARG A 486 -8.85 1.55 26.09
CA ARG A 486 -7.88 0.47 25.86
C ARG A 486 -7.86 0.05 24.38
N ILE A 487 -6.79 0.38 23.65
CA ILE A 487 -6.68 0.08 22.20
C ILE A 487 -6.28 -1.37 21.90
N HIS A 488 -5.61 -2.02 22.84
CA HIS A 488 -5.26 -3.42 22.76
C HIS A 488 -5.12 -3.97 24.17
N ARG A 489 -5.52 -5.22 24.36
CA ARG A 489 -5.54 -5.86 25.69
C ARG A 489 -4.14 -5.87 26.32
N LEU A 490 -4.10 -5.82 27.64
CA LEU A 490 -2.89 -6.07 28.42
C LEU A 490 -2.31 -7.45 28.06
N GLU A 491 -1.02 -7.52 27.80
CA GLU A 491 -0.30 -8.79 27.65
C GLU A 491 0.82 -8.90 28.69
N CYS A 492 1.01 -10.12 29.22
CA CYS A 492 1.99 -10.40 30.26
C CYS A 492 3.16 -11.20 29.66
N GLY A 493 4.36 -10.63 29.68
CA GLY A 493 5.60 -11.31 29.29
C GLY A 493 6.20 -12.09 30.45
N ASP A 494 6.23 -13.41 30.33
CA ASP A 494 6.84 -14.31 31.31
C ASP A 494 8.33 -14.49 31.01
N GLU A 495 9.17 -14.14 31.99
CA GLU A 495 10.61 -14.34 31.93
C GLU A 495 11.01 -15.79 31.69
N MET A 496 10.22 -16.75 32.18
CA MET A 496 10.49 -18.18 32.01
C MET A 496 9.98 -18.74 30.68
N SER A 497 9.08 -18.02 30.00
CA SER A 497 8.29 -18.55 28.88
C SER A 497 8.25 -17.59 27.67
N GLY A 498 9.42 -17.14 27.21
CA GLY A 498 9.55 -16.49 25.90
C GLY A 498 8.93 -15.09 25.79
N GLN A 499 9.09 -14.26 26.83
CA GLN A 499 8.63 -12.87 26.88
C GLN A 499 8.96 -12.02 25.62
N GLU A 500 10.08 -12.24 24.93
CA GLU A 500 10.42 -11.50 23.70
C GLU A 500 9.44 -11.78 22.56
N LYS A 501 8.99 -13.03 22.41
CA LYS A 501 8.02 -13.42 21.39
C LYS A 501 6.66 -12.81 21.68
N THR A 502 6.24 -12.88 22.95
CA THR A 502 5.00 -12.28 23.43
C THR A 502 5.01 -10.76 23.24
N PHE A 503 6.12 -10.10 23.57
CA PHE A 503 6.30 -8.67 23.35
C PHE A 503 6.19 -8.29 21.87
N LYS A 504 6.90 -8.99 20.98
CA LYS A 504 6.86 -8.70 19.53
C LYS A 504 5.45 -8.81 18.97
N LYS A 505 4.69 -9.82 19.40
CA LYS A 505 3.30 -9.99 19.00
C LYS A 505 2.43 -8.84 19.50
N TRP A 506 2.45 -8.57 20.81
CA TRP A 506 1.69 -7.48 21.42
C TRP A 506 2.03 -6.11 20.82
N ALA A 507 3.31 -5.82 20.59
CA ALA A 507 3.77 -4.56 20.01
C ALA A 507 3.24 -4.36 18.59
N ASN A 508 3.23 -5.41 17.77
CA ASN A 508 2.67 -5.37 16.42
C ASN A 508 1.14 -5.24 16.44
N ASP A 509 0.45 -6.02 17.27
CA ASP A 509 -1.01 -5.98 17.36
C ASP A 509 -1.50 -4.61 17.86
N THR A 510 -0.82 -4.04 18.86
CA THR A 510 -1.08 -2.70 19.39
C THR A 510 -0.80 -1.61 18.34
N PHE A 511 0.28 -1.75 17.57
CA PHE A 511 0.60 -0.84 16.48
C PHE A 511 -0.49 -0.85 15.39
N GLN A 512 -0.95 -2.04 14.98
CA GLN A 512 -1.99 -2.18 13.97
C GLN A 512 -3.34 -1.64 14.44
N ALA A 513 -3.75 -1.96 15.68
CA ALA A 513 -4.98 -1.44 16.26
C ALA A 513 -5.01 0.09 16.27
N ARG A 514 -3.89 0.73 16.65
CA ARG A 514 -3.78 2.19 16.65
C ARG A 514 -3.74 2.77 15.23
N LEU A 515 -3.03 2.12 14.31
CA LEU A 515 -2.87 2.57 12.93
C LEU A 515 -4.21 2.55 12.17
N LEU A 516 -5.01 1.50 12.33
CA LEU A 516 -6.35 1.40 11.73
C LEU A 516 -7.28 2.51 12.25
N ALA A 517 -7.30 2.73 13.57
CA ALA A 517 -8.07 3.83 14.16
C ALA A 517 -7.60 5.22 13.69
N TYR A 518 -6.30 5.38 13.41
CA TYR A 518 -5.75 6.63 12.88
C TYR A 518 -6.18 6.87 11.42
N ILE A 519 -6.15 5.83 10.58
CA ILE A 519 -6.56 5.92 9.16
C ILE A 519 -8.05 6.20 9.05
N CYS A 520 -8.89 5.54 9.85
CA CYS A 520 -10.34 5.79 9.88
C CYS A 520 -10.67 7.23 10.32
N TYR A 521 -9.94 7.78 11.30
CA TYR A 521 -10.16 9.15 11.75
C TYR A 521 -9.79 10.18 10.67
N VAL A 522 -8.66 9.99 9.97
CA VAL A 522 -8.26 10.88 8.86
C VAL A 522 -9.28 10.85 7.72
N HIS A 523 -9.85 9.69 7.38
CA HIS A 523 -10.90 9.57 6.35
C HIS A 523 -12.26 10.16 6.73
N MET A 524 -12.55 10.44 8.01
CA MET A 524 -13.80 11.10 8.41
C MET A 524 -13.68 12.64 8.52
N THR A 525 -12.46 13.18 8.46
CA THR A 525 -12.16 14.63 8.54
C THR A 525 -11.74 15.27 7.22
N PHE A 526 -11.65 14.49 6.15
CA PHE A 526 -11.50 14.93 4.76
C PHE A 526 -12.73 14.47 3.97
#